data_AF-A0A7J5WLX3-F1
#
_entry.id   AF-A0A7J5WLX3-F1
#
_cell.length_a   1.000
_cell.length_b   1.000
_cell.length_c   1.000
_cell.angle_alpha   90.00
_cell.angle_beta   90.00
_cell.angle_gamma   90.00
#
_symmetry.space_group_name_H-M   'P 1'
#
loop_
_entity.id
_entity.type
_entity.pdbx_description
1 polymer ?
#
loop_
_entity_poly.entity_id
_entity_poly.type
_entity_poly.pdbx_seq_one_letter_code
_entity_poly.pdbx_strand_id
1 'polypeptide(L)'
;MIHIRKDIFEAIEKGYLGTIKSALNSFEIDNFYLSGEILIYMQAIRFLTDFLHNDRYYGEKYPNQNLVRAENQLRLLELYQEAIC
;
A
#
# COMPACT_ATOMS: atom_id res chain seq x y z
N MET A 1 -0.06 9.29 -13.88
CA MET A 1 0.81 8.11 -13.69
C MET A 1 1.25 8.07 -12.23
N ILE A 2 1.19 6.91 -11.58
CA ILE A 2 1.64 6.74 -10.20
C ILE A 2 3.15 6.52 -10.18
N HIS A 3 3.82 7.08 -9.17
CA HIS A 3 5.24 6.90 -8.93
C HIS A 3 5.50 6.90 -7.43
N ILE A 4 6.55 6.19 -7.00
CA ILE A 4 7.03 6.25 -5.63
C ILE A 4 7.98 7.43 -5.46
N ARG A 5 7.74 8.20 -4.41
CA ARG A 5 8.65 9.24 -3.94
C ARG A 5 9.58 8.63 -2.90
N LYS A 6 10.78 8.22 -3.35
CA LYS A 6 11.75 7.49 -2.51
C LYS A 6 12.16 8.30 -1.28
N ASP A 7 12.34 9.60 -1.42
CA ASP A 7 12.63 10.54 -0.33
C ASP A 7 11.57 10.50 0.78
N ILE A 8 10.29 10.40 0.40
CA ILE A 8 9.18 10.29 1.37
C ILE A 8 9.14 8.90 2.01
N PHE A 9 9.40 7.86 1.23
CA PHE A 9 9.45 6.48 1.75
C PHE A 9 10.55 6.32 2.79
N GLU A 10 11.78 6.77 2.50
CA GLU A 10 12.93 6.75 3.41
C GLU A 10 12.67 7.58 4.67
N ALA A 11 12.02 8.74 4.54
CA ALA A 11 11.65 9.56 5.68
C ALA A 11 10.65 8.86 6.61
N ILE A 12 9.66 8.14 6.05
CA ILE A 12 8.67 7.36 6.80
C ILE A 12 9.36 6.20 7.53
N GLU A 13 10.18 5.43 6.82
CA GLU A 13 10.94 4.31 7.40
C GLU A 13 11.80 4.78 8.56
N LYS A 14 12.64 5.80 8.34
CA LYS A 14 13.55 6.34 9.34
C LYS A 14 12.79 6.90 10.55
N GLY A 15 11.69 7.61 10.32
CA GLY A 15 10.86 8.17 11.39
C GLY A 15 10.18 7.08 12.23
N TYR A 16 9.61 6.08 11.56
CA TYR A 16 8.87 5.00 12.21
C TYR A 16 9.82 4.07 12.99
N LEU A 17 10.79 3.46 12.31
CA LEU A 17 11.74 2.56 12.95
C LEU A 17 12.62 3.31 13.96
N GLY A 18 13.01 4.56 13.69
CA GLY A 18 13.76 5.37 14.65
C GLY A 18 13.03 5.60 15.97
N THR A 19 11.69 5.63 15.95
CA THR A 19 10.87 5.92 17.14
C THR A 19 10.45 4.64 17.88
N ILE A 20 10.04 3.60 17.15
CA ILE A 20 9.38 2.43 17.77
C ILE A 20 10.22 1.16 17.78
N LYS A 21 11.45 1.17 17.25
CA LYS A 21 12.29 -0.05 17.15
C LYS A 21 12.51 -0.76 18.49
N SER A 22 12.51 -0.06 19.62
CA SER A 22 12.61 -0.69 20.94
C SER A 22 11.35 -1.44 21.39
N ALA A 23 10.19 -1.14 20.77
CA ALA A 23 8.91 -1.80 21.04
C ALA A 23 8.63 -2.96 20.06
N LEU A 24 9.38 -3.06 18.96
CA LEU A 24 9.26 -4.13 17.98
C LEU A 24 10.19 -5.29 18.30
N ASN A 25 9.72 -6.51 18.04
CA ASN A 25 10.55 -7.70 18.06
C ASN A 25 11.29 -7.88 16.73
N SER A 26 12.23 -8.84 16.68
CA SER A 26 13.02 -9.11 15.47
C SER A 26 12.16 -9.50 14.28
N PHE A 27 11.13 -10.32 14.49
CA PHE A 27 10.21 -10.72 13.41
C PHE A 27 9.48 -9.53 12.80
N GLU A 28 9.02 -8.57 13.61
CA GLU A 28 8.34 -7.37 13.10
C GLU A 28 9.27 -6.46 12.31
N ILE A 29 10.53 -6.34 12.73
CA ILE A 29 11.55 -5.56 12.00
C ILE A 29 11.88 -6.25 10.68
N ASP A 30 12.10 -7.56 10.70
CA ASP A 30 12.46 -8.36 9.52
C ASP A 30 11.33 -8.37 8.47
N ASN A 31 10.08 -8.17 8.89
CA ASN A 31 8.90 -8.14 8.02
C ASN A 31 8.37 -6.72 7.75
N PHE A 32 9.12 -5.66 8.06
CA PHE A 32 8.65 -4.28 7.87
C PHE A 32 8.24 -3.99 6.42
N TYR A 33 9.09 -4.33 5.43
CA TYR A 33 8.76 -4.11 4.01
C TYR A 33 7.63 -5.01 3.53
N LEU A 34 7.63 -6.28 3.95
CA LEU A 34 6.55 -7.22 3.64
C LEU A 34 5.20 -6.70 4.14
N SER A 35 5.15 -6.07 5.31
CA SER A 35 3.93 -5.47 5.83
C SER A 35 3.38 -4.36 4.90
N GLY A 36 4.27 -3.59 4.28
CA GLY A 36 3.92 -2.61 3.25
C GLY A 36 3.28 -3.25 2.02
N GLU A 37 3.89 -4.32 1.49
CA GLU A 37 3.33 -5.08 0.36
C GLU A 37 1.93 -5.63 0.68
N ILE A 38 1.78 -6.25 1.85
CA ILE A 38 0.50 -6.81 2.31
C ILE A 38 -0.57 -5.72 2.39
N LEU A 39 -0.23 -4.54 2.93
CA LEU A 39 -1.19 -3.43 3.05
C LEU A 39 -1.62 -2.88 1.68
N ILE A 40 -0.67 -2.70 0.75
CA ILE A 40 -0.98 -2.22 -0.61
C ILE A 40 -1.88 -3.24 -1.32
N TYR A 41 -1.50 -4.53 -1.27
CA TYR A 41 -2.24 -5.60 -1.91
C TYR A 41 -3.64 -5.79 -1.31
N MET A 42 -3.75 -5.78 0.03
CA MET A 42 -5.03 -5.83 0.73
C MET A 42 -5.95 -4.69 0.27
N GLN A 43 -5.43 -3.49 0.13
CA GLN A 43 -6.22 -2.36 -0.31
C GLN A 43 -6.66 -2.49 -1.79
N ALA A 44 -5.82 -3.05 -2.66
CA ALA A 44 -6.19 -3.38 -4.04
C ALA A 44 -7.39 -4.35 -4.07
N ILE A 45 -7.33 -5.43 -3.29
CA ILE A 45 -8.42 -6.41 -3.16
C ILE A 45 -9.69 -5.75 -2.63
N ARG A 46 -9.58 -4.86 -1.64
CA ARG A 46 -10.75 -4.15 -1.08
C ARG A 46 -11.43 -3.27 -2.12
N PHE A 47 -10.67 -2.54 -2.95
CA PHE A 47 -11.25 -1.74 -4.02
C PHE A 47 -11.87 -2.60 -5.12
N LEU A 48 -11.19 -3.67 -5.55
CA LEU A 48 -11.73 -4.58 -6.56
C LEU A 48 -13.01 -5.27 -6.07
N THR A 49 -13.01 -5.72 -4.82
CA THR A 49 -14.20 -6.31 -4.18
C THR A 49 -15.35 -5.32 -4.14
N ASP A 50 -15.08 -4.05 -3.81
CA ASP A 50 -16.14 -3.04 -3.77
C ASP A 50 -16.71 -2.75 -5.15
N PHE A 51 -15.85 -2.67 -6.17
CA PHE A 51 -16.26 -2.56 -7.58
C PHE A 51 -17.19 -3.70 -8.00
N LEU A 52 -16.82 -4.94 -7.68
CA LEU A 52 -17.66 -6.12 -7.96
C LEU A 52 -18.97 -6.13 -7.16
N HIS A 53 -19.05 -5.39 -6.06
CA HIS A 53 -20.25 -5.24 -5.23
C HIS A 53 -21.05 -3.96 -5.51
N ASN A 54 -20.82 -3.31 -6.65
CA ASN A 54 -21.48 -2.06 -7.04
C ASN A 54 -21.18 -0.89 -6.07
N ASP A 55 -19.91 -0.78 -5.65
CA ASP A 55 -19.35 0.39 -4.97
C ASP A 55 -20.08 0.81 -3.69
N ARG A 56 -20.49 -0.17 -2.87
CA ARG A 56 -21.29 0.05 -1.66
C ARG A 56 -20.50 0.58 -0.47
N TYR A 57 -19.20 0.32 -0.41
CA TYR A 57 -18.37 0.62 0.76
C TYR A 57 -17.61 1.95 0.60
N TYR A 58 -16.84 2.11 -0.48
CA TYR A 58 -16.05 3.31 -0.74
C TYR A 58 -16.82 4.37 -1.54
N GLY A 59 -17.89 3.97 -2.23
CA GLY A 59 -18.60 4.80 -3.19
C GLY A 59 -17.77 5.13 -4.44
N GLU A 60 -18.47 5.56 -5.49
CA GLU A 60 -17.87 6.09 -6.71
C GLU A 60 -18.39 7.49 -7.05
N LYS A 61 -17.52 8.33 -7.60
CA LYS A 61 -17.81 9.66 -8.16
C LYS A 61 -17.91 9.63 -9.68
N TYR A 62 -17.39 8.59 -10.31
CA TYR A 62 -17.41 8.35 -11.74
C TYR A 62 -17.38 6.83 -11.99
N PRO A 63 -17.96 6.36 -13.11
CA PRO A 63 -18.03 4.94 -13.41
C PRO A 63 -16.66 4.25 -13.31
N ASN A 64 -16.63 3.10 -12.66
CA ASN A 64 -15.43 2.27 -12.49
C ASN A 64 -14.35 2.90 -11.61
N GLN A 65 -14.69 3.87 -10.76
CA GLN A 65 -13.69 4.53 -9.90
C GLN A 65 -12.93 3.54 -9.02
N ASN A 66 -13.62 2.56 -8.44
CA ASN A 66 -12.98 1.55 -7.59
C ASN A 66 -12.15 0.54 -8.38
N LEU A 67 -12.50 0.25 -9.63
CA LEU A 67 -11.63 -0.52 -10.53
C LEU A 67 -10.31 0.23 -10.77
N VAL A 68 -10.38 1.52 -11.13
CA VAL A 68 -9.20 2.37 -11.33
C VAL A 68 -8.36 2.46 -10.05
N ARG A 69 -9.00 2.55 -8.87
CA ARG A 69 -8.29 2.50 -7.58
C ARG A 69 -7.59 1.16 -7.36
N ALA A 70 -8.21 0.04 -7.70
CA ALA A 70 -7.60 -1.28 -7.59
C ALA A 70 -6.37 -1.41 -8.52
N GLU A 71 -6.49 -1.02 -9.79
CA GLU A 71 -5.39 -0.99 -10.77
C GLU A 71 -4.21 -0.13 -10.28
N ASN A 72 -4.53 1.05 -9.73
CA ASN A 72 -3.54 1.95 -9.15
C ASN A 72 -2.78 1.33 -7.97
N GLN A 73 -3.46 0.58 -7.10
CA GLN A 73 -2.81 -0.11 -5.98
C GLN A 73 -1.95 -1.29 -6.46
N LEU A 74 -2.38 -2.03 -7.50
CA LEU A 74 -1.56 -3.08 -8.10
C LEU A 74 -0.30 -2.48 -8.75
N ARG A 75 -0.42 -1.37 -9.47
CA ARG A 75 0.74 -0.66 -10.03
C ARG A 75 1.65 -0.11 -8.94
N LEU A 76 1.08 0.37 -7.83
CA LEU A 76 1.86 0.80 -6.67
C LEU A 76 2.62 -0.37 -6.05
N LEU A 77 2.04 -1.57 -5.98
CA LEU A 77 2.70 -2.77 -5.46
C LEU A 77 3.93 -3.14 -6.30
N GLU A 78 3.80 -3.16 -7.63
CA GLU A 78 4.93 -3.39 -8.54
C GLU A 78 6.06 -2.37 -8.30
N LEU A 79 5.71 -1.08 -8.27
CA LEU A 79 6.68 -0.01 -8.02
C LEU A 79 7.31 -0.08 -6.63
N TYR A 80 6.56 -0.55 -5.63
CA TYR A 80 7.04 -0.74 -4.26
C TYR A 80 8.09 -1.84 -4.22
N GLN A 81 7.79 -2.99 -4.83
CA GLN A 81 8.71 -4.12 -4.94
C GLN A 81 9.98 -3.74 -5.70
N GLU A 82 9.88 -2.94 -6.76
CA GLU A 82 11.04 -2.38 -7.48
C GLU A 82 11.86 -1.39 -6.63
N ALA A 83 11.24 -0.72 -5.66
CA ALA A 83 11.89 0.32 -4.85
C ALA A 83 12.57 -0.21 -3.58
N ILE A 84 12.14 -1.36 -3.05
CA ILE A 84 12.72 -2.02 -1.87
C ILE A 84 13.87 -2.99 -2.21
N CYS A 85 14.03 -3.35 -3.49
CA CYS A 85 15.23 -4.02 -3.99
C CYS A 85 16.41 -3.04 -4.12
#